data_AF-A0A956S031-F1
#
_entry.id   AF-A0A956S031-F1
#
_cell.length_a   1.000
_cell.length_b   1.000
_cell.length_c   1.000
_cell.angle_alpha   90.00
_cell.angle_beta   90.00
_cell.angle_gamma   90.00
#
_symmetry.space_group_name_H-M   'P 1'
#
loop_
_entity.id
_entity.type
_entity.pdbx_description
1 polymer ?
#
loop_
_entity_poly.entity_id
_entity_poly.type
_entity_poly.pdbx_seq_one_letter_code
_entity_poly.pdbx_strand_id
1 'polypeptide(L)'
;MTWLGLSPKAQRNALRILPFGVIWLLTSQVFLISDYASAGGFTNVPDTAITVDPAIYVFATLAVTAVGLLVGAVELLFLDRRFADRSLGAKLVGKTLFYGLFLALVVLVTFPVAAALEMDTALTDPRVWERLRGFAFSLTSLGTAVQLTASLVASLFYAEISEHLGPHVLTNFLT
;
A
#
# COMPACT_ATOMS: atom_id res chain seq x y z
N MET A 1 10.49 18.64 18.40
CA MET A 1 9.21 18.75 17.67
C MET A 1 8.09 18.66 18.69
N THR A 2 7.42 19.78 18.97
CA THR A 2 6.41 19.93 20.03
C THR A 2 5.04 19.46 19.53
N TRP A 3 4.63 18.25 19.95
CA TRP A 3 3.33 17.66 19.63
C TRP A 3 2.28 18.14 20.62
N LEU A 4 1.58 19.23 20.30
CA LEU A 4 0.50 19.78 21.13
C LEU A 4 -0.77 18.90 21.02
N GLY A 5 -1.17 18.27 22.13
CA GLY A 5 -2.55 17.80 22.37
C GLY A 5 -2.86 16.30 22.21
N LEU A 6 -1.92 15.46 21.76
CA LEU A 6 -2.17 14.01 21.62
C LEU A 6 -1.91 13.27 22.93
N SER A 7 -2.77 12.32 23.28
CA SER A 7 -2.52 11.43 24.43
C SER A 7 -1.24 10.61 24.21
N PRO A 8 -0.46 10.27 25.25
CA PRO A 8 0.78 9.49 25.12
C PRO A 8 0.59 8.15 24.40
N LYS A 9 -0.60 7.55 24.52
CA LYS A 9 -0.98 6.32 23.83
C LYS A 9 -1.18 6.53 22.33
N ALA A 10 -1.84 7.63 21.94
CA ALA A 10 -2.03 7.98 20.53
C ALA A 10 -0.69 8.30 19.86
N GLN A 11 0.20 9.02 20.54
CA GLN A 11 1.55 9.32 20.06
C GLN A 11 2.37 8.04 19.83
N ARG A 12 2.36 7.11 20.78
CA ARG A 12 3.06 5.83 20.64
C ARG A 12 2.53 5.01 19.46
N ASN A 13 1.21 4.98 19.27
CA ASN A 13 0.61 4.27 18.15
C ASN A 13 0.99 4.91 16.81
N ALA A 14 0.96 6.23 16.70
CA ALA A 14 1.35 6.94 15.49
C ALA A 14 2.82 6.64 15.10
N LEU A 15 3.73 6.65 16.07
CA LEU A 15 5.15 6.32 15.83
C LEU A 15 5.39 4.87 15.39
N ARG A 16 4.49 3.94 15.76
CA ARG A 16 4.56 2.53 15.32
C ARG A 16 3.92 2.31 13.95
N ILE A 17 2.95 3.14 13.56
CA ILE A 17 2.26 3.06 12.26
C ILE A 17 3.08 3.74 11.16
N LEU A 18 3.73 4.86 11.47
CA LEU A 18 4.48 5.68 10.50
C LEU A 18 5.49 4.88 9.66
N PRO A 19 6.26 3.93 10.21
CA PRO A 19 7.17 3.09 9.43
C PRO A 19 6.50 2.33 8.28
N PHE A 20 5.25 1.89 8.45
CA PHE A 20 4.52 1.22 7.39
C PHE A 20 4.27 2.18 6.21
N GLY A 21 3.84 3.41 6.50
CA GLY A 21 3.69 4.45 5.48
C GLY A 21 5.01 4.75 4.76
N VAL A 22 6.12 4.84 5.49
CA VAL A 22 7.44 5.09 4.91
C VAL A 22 7.91 3.93 4.03
N ILE A 23 7.75 2.67 4.46
CA ILE A 23 8.10 1.48 3.66
C ILE A 23 7.29 1.48 2.37
N TRP A 24 5.99 1.73 2.46
CA TRP A 24 5.09 1.76 1.30
C TRP A 24 5.44 2.90 0.35
N LEU A 25 5.77 4.08 0.86
CA LEU A 25 6.27 5.21 0.07
C LEU A 25 7.56 4.84 -0.68
N LEU A 26 8.55 4.27 0.01
CA LEU A 26 9.84 3.94 -0.61
C LEU A 26 9.70 2.84 -1.67
N THR A 27 8.96 1.79 -1.35
CA THR A 27 8.69 0.70 -2.31
C THR A 27 7.90 1.19 -3.52
N SER A 28 6.94 2.12 -3.35
CA SER A 28 6.23 2.71 -4.48
C SER A 28 7.16 3.45 -5.43
N GLN A 29 8.17 4.15 -4.92
CA GLN A 29 9.15 4.83 -5.78
C GLN A 29 9.97 3.83 -6.57
N VAL A 30 10.43 2.75 -5.93
CA VAL A 30 11.16 1.68 -6.61
C VAL A 30 10.31 1.09 -7.74
N PHE A 31 9.04 0.79 -7.49
CA PHE A 31 8.16 0.21 -8.51
C PHE A 31 7.82 1.19 -9.64
N LEU A 32 7.44 2.44 -9.33
CA LEU A 32 7.13 3.43 -10.35
C LEU A 32 8.32 3.71 -11.28
N ILE A 33 9.54 3.80 -10.72
CA ILE A 33 10.77 3.96 -11.52
C ILE A 33 11.04 2.70 -12.35
N SER A 34 10.84 1.51 -11.78
CA SER A 34 11.04 0.24 -12.50
C SER A 34 10.06 0.09 -13.67
N ASP A 35 8.79 0.43 -13.45
CA ASP A 35 7.74 0.38 -14.46
C ASP A 35 8.04 1.39 -15.58
N TYR A 36 8.45 2.62 -15.22
CA TYR A 36 8.87 3.64 -16.18
C TYR A 36 10.07 3.19 -17.04
N ALA A 37 11.09 2.59 -16.40
CA ALA A 37 12.27 2.10 -17.10
C ALA A 37 11.94 0.92 -18.02
N SER A 38 11.08 0.00 -17.59
CA SER A 38 10.67 -1.17 -18.38
C SER A 38 9.80 -0.83 -19.59
N ALA A 39 8.96 0.22 -19.48
CA ALA A 39 8.13 0.69 -20.58
C ALA A 39 8.91 1.46 -21.68
N GLY A 40 10.19 1.78 -21.45
CA GLY A 40 11.00 2.59 -22.37
C GLY A 40 10.61 4.06 -22.36
N GLY A 41 10.29 4.59 -21.16
CA GLY A 41 9.47 5.79 -21.01
C GLY A 41 7.99 5.45 -21.20
N PHE A 42 7.06 6.34 -20.85
CA PHE A 42 5.61 6.08 -20.97
C PHE A 42 5.11 5.95 -22.44
N THR A 43 5.96 5.54 -23.37
CA THR A 43 5.70 5.35 -24.79
C THR A 43 5.10 3.98 -25.12
N ASN A 44 5.33 2.95 -24.28
CA ASN A 44 4.78 1.60 -24.46
C ASN A 44 3.98 1.13 -23.23
N VAL A 45 3.12 1.99 -22.68
CA VAL A 45 2.24 1.63 -21.56
C VAL A 45 1.10 0.75 -22.10
N PRO A 46 0.86 -0.45 -21.53
CA PRO A 46 -0.28 -1.28 -21.95
C PRO A 46 -1.61 -0.54 -21.76
N ASP A 47 -2.59 -0.75 -22.65
CA ASP A 47 -3.94 -0.14 -22.55
C ASP A 47 -4.69 -0.46 -21.24
N THR A 48 -4.21 -1.45 -20.50
CA THR A 48 -4.76 -1.87 -19.21
C THR A 48 -4.05 -1.24 -18.00
N ALA A 49 -2.96 -0.52 -18.24
CA ALA A 49 -2.23 0.25 -17.23
C ALA A 49 -2.64 1.73 -17.30
N ILE A 50 -2.40 2.46 -16.21
CA ILE A 50 -2.63 3.90 -16.15
C ILE A 50 -1.36 4.60 -16.59
N THR A 51 -1.47 5.49 -17.58
CA THR A 51 -0.37 6.37 -17.99
C THR A 51 -0.08 7.36 -16.87
N VAL A 52 1.15 7.36 -16.37
CA VAL A 52 1.50 8.18 -15.21
C VAL A 52 1.96 9.56 -15.68
N ASP A 53 1.07 10.55 -15.55
CA ASP A 53 1.43 11.96 -15.60
C ASP A 53 1.83 12.50 -14.21
N PRO A 54 2.28 13.76 -14.07
CA PRO A 54 2.66 14.31 -12.77
C PRO A 54 1.53 14.32 -11.72
N ALA A 55 0.27 14.47 -12.13
CA ALA A 55 -0.87 14.49 -11.22
C ALA A 55 -1.18 13.07 -10.70
N ILE A 56 -1.17 12.09 -11.59
CA ILE A 56 -1.34 10.66 -11.29
C ILE A 56 -0.17 10.16 -10.46
N TYR A 57 1.05 10.62 -10.71
CA TYR A 57 2.22 10.27 -9.89
C TYR A 57 2.06 10.73 -8.43
N VAL A 58 1.64 11.99 -8.22
CA VAL A 58 1.37 12.52 -6.88
C VAL A 58 0.23 11.76 -6.22
N PHE A 59 -0.87 11.54 -6.95
CA PHE A 59 -2.01 10.76 -6.46
C PHE A 59 -1.59 9.35 -6.04
N ALA A 60 -0.89 8.61 -6.91
CA ALA A 60 -0.46 7.24 -6.66
C ALA A 60 0.48 7.17 -5.45
N THR A 61 1.45 8.09 -5.36
CA THR A 61 2.38 8.15 -4.22
C THR A 61 1.65 8.40 -2.90
N LEU A 62 0.71 9.35 -2.87
CA LEU A 62 -0.09 9.63 -1.68
C LEU A 62 -1.03 8.47 -1.33
N ALA A 63 -1.68 7.87 -2.33
CA ALA A 63 -2.57 6.73 -2.15
C ALA A 63 -1.83 5.52 -1.57
N VAL A 64 -0.68 5.13 -2.15
CA VAL A 64 0.11 4.00 -1.67
C VAL A 64 0.66 4.25 -0.26
N THR A 65 1.11 5.48 0.03
CA THR A 65 1.54 5.85 1.38
C THR A 65 0.39 5.76 2.39
N ALA A 66 -0.80 6.25 2.02
CA ALA A 66 -1.99 6.17 2.87
C ALA A 66 -2.42 4.72 3.11
N VAL A 67 -2.33 3.86 2.09
CA VAL A 67 -2.58 2.42 2.24
C VAL A 67 -1.57 1.79 3.20
N GLY A 68 -0.29 2.13 3.11
CA GLY A 68 0.72 1.68 4.06
C GLY A 68 0.42 2.07 5.51
N LEU A 69 0.03 3.33 5.73
CA LEU A 69 -0.41 3.79 7.05
C LEU A 69 -1.66 3.03 7.54
N LEU A 70 -2.60 2.74 6.64
CA LEU A 70 -3.80 2.00 6.98
C LEU A 70 -3.48 0.53 7.32
N VAL A 71 -2.59 -0.11 6.57
CA VAL A 71 -2.05 -1.45 6.89
C VAL A 71 -1.43 -1.45 8.28
N GLY A 72 -0.56 -0.48 8.58
CA GLY A 72 0.06 -0.37 9.90
C GLY A 72 -0.96 -0.15 11.02
N ALA A 73 -2.00 0.65 10.78
CA ALA A 73 -3.08 0.84 11.74
C ALA A 73 -3.89 -0.43 11.96
N VAL A 74 -4.23 -1.15 10.88
CA VAL A 74 -5.00 -2.40 10.94
C VAL A 74 -4.19 -3.51 11.61
N GLU A 75 -2.90 -3.62 11.34
CA GLU A 75 -2.00 -4.57 11.99
C GLU A 75 -1.97 -4.32 13.51
N LEU A 76 -1.58 -3.10 13.90
CA LEU A 76 -1.34 -2.72 15.30
C LEU A 76 -2.62 -2.71 16.15
N LEU A 77 -3.75 -2.24 15.58
CA LEU A 77 -4.98 -2.02 16.35
C LEU A 77 -5.92 -3.22 16.34
N PHE A 78 -5.86 -4.06 15.31
CA PHE A 78 -6.85 -5.13 15.11
C PHE A 78 -6.21 -6.52 15.01
N LEU A 79 -5.30 -6.75 14.06
CA LEU A 79 -4.80 -8.09 13.76
C LEU A 79 -3.95 -8.67 14.89
N ASP A 80 -3.07 -7.88 15.50
CA ASP A 80 -2.20 -8.37 16.59
C ASP A 80 -3.01 -8.89 17.77
N ARG A 81 -4.06 -8.14 18.14
CA ARG A 81 -4.96 -8.54 19.22
C ARG A 81 -5.86 -9.72 18.83
N ARG A 82 -6.33 -9.77 17.59
CA ARG A 82 -7.31 -10.79 17.14
C ARG A 82 -6.69 -12.17 16.92
N PHE A 83 -5.40 -12.22 16.60
CA PHE A 83 -4.66 -13.45 16.29
C PHE A 83 -3.65 -13.86 17.36
N ALA A 84 -3.60 -13.18 18.52
CA ALA A 84 -2.71 -13.51 19.63
C ALA A 84 -2.89 -14.97 20.11
N ASP A 85 -4.14 -15.44 20.22
CA ASP A 85 -4.46 -16.76 20.77
C ASP A 85 -4.66 -17.85 19.69
N ARG A 86 -4.24 -17.61 18.45
CA ARG A 86 -4.45 -18.54 17.32
C ARG A 86 -3.16 -19.29 17.01
N SER A 87 -3.30 -20.55 16.57
CA SER A 87 -2.17 -21.34 16.07
C SER A 87 -1.50 -20.67 14.87
N LEU A 88 -0.20 -20.89 14.67
CA LEU A 88 0.59 -20.26 13.60
C LEU A 88 -0.06 -20.44 12.22
N GLY A 89 -0.52 -21.65 11.89
CA GLY A 89 -1.20 -21.92 10.61
C GLY A 89 -2.50 -21.12 10.44
N ALA A 90 -3.32 -21.03 11.50
CA ALA A 90 -4.56 -20.24 11.48
C ALA A 90 -4.28 -18.72 11.40
N LYS A 91 -3.20 -18.25 12.03
CA LYS A 91 -2.73 -16.86 11.94
C LYS A 91 -2.29 -16.52 10.52
N LEU A 92 -1.46 -17.36 9.90
CA LEU A 92 -0.97 -17.17 8.54
C LEU A 92 -2.13 -17.13 7.52
N VAL A 93 -2.96 -18.17 7.48
CA VAL A 93 -4.09 -18.24 6.54
C VAL A 93 -5.06 -17.07 6.76
N GLY A 94 -5.38 -16.75 8.01
CA GLY A 94 -6.27 -15.64 8.35
C GLY A 94 -5.73 -14.28 7.92
N LYS A 95 -4.45 -13.99 8.19
CA LYS A 95 -3.81 -12.74 7.76
C LYS A 95 -3.72 -12.66 6.24
N THR A 96 -3.34 -13.74 5.55
CA THR A 96 -3.26 -13.77 4.08
C THR A 96 -4.62 -13.51 3.43
N LEU A 97 -5.68 -14.17 3.88
CA LEU A 97 -7.03 -13.94 3.33
C LEU A 97 -7.52 -12.52 3.61
N PHE A 98 -7.30 -12.02 4.82
CA PHE A 98 -7.67 -10.66 5.20
C PHE A 98 -6.94 -9.63 4.33
N TYR A 99 -5.62 -9.74 4.21
CA TYR A 99 -4.82 -8.79 3.42
C TYR A 99 -5.09 -8.90 1.92
N GLY A 100 -5.31 -10.11 1.40
CA GLY A 100 -5.70 -10.30 0.00
C GLY A 100 -7.02 -9.58 -0.32
N LEU A 101 -8.04 -9.76 0.51
CA LEU A 101 -9.33 -9.06 0.35
C LEU A 101 -9.17 -7.55 0.54
N PHE A 102 -8.44 -7.13 1.57
CA PHE A 102 -8.21 -5.73 1.87
C PHE A 102 -7.52 -4.99 0.71
N LEU A 103 -6.45 -5.56 0.17
CA LEU A 103 -5.73 -4.97 -0.96
C LEU A 103 -6.55 -5.01 -2.25
N ALA A 104 -7.34 -6.06 -2.47
CA ALA A 104 -8.28 -6.10 -3.60
C ALA A 104 -9.31 -4.96 -3.52
N LEU A 105 -9.86 -4.68 -2.33
CA LEU A 105 -10.77 -3.56 -2.10
C LEU A 105 -10.08 -2.21 -2.30
N VAL A 106 -8.83 -2.07 -1.85
CA VAL A 106 -8.04 -0.85 -2.10
C VAL A 106 -7.91 -0.62 -3.59
N VAL A 107 -7.48 -1.62 -4.36
CA VAL A 107 -7.34 -1.53 -5.82
C VAL A 107 -8.67 -1.23 -6.51
N LEU A 108 -9.76 -1.85 -6.05
CA LEU A 108 -11.11 -1.61 -6.56
C LEU A 108 -11.55 -0.15 -6.42
N VAL A 109 -11.03 0.57 -5.41
CA VAL A 109 -11.32 1.99 -5.20
C VAL A 109 -10.30 2.90 -5.88
N THR A 110 -9.00 2.59 -5.76
CA THR A 110 -7.93 3.49 -6.24
C THR A 110 -7.76 3.44 -7.75
N PHE A 111 -7.96 2.29 -8.39
CA PHE A 111 -7.80 2.15 -9.84
C PHE A 111 -8.84 2.98 -10.61
N PRO A 112 -10.16 2.92 -10.30
CA PRO A 112 -11.15 3.79 -10.95
C PRO A 112 -10.86 5.27 -10.78
N VAL A 113 -10.34 5.68 -9.61
CA VAL A 113 -9.95 7.07 -9.38
C VAL A 113 -8.79 7.48 -10.28
N ALA A 114 -7.76 6.65 -10.40
CA ALA A 114 -6.66 6.90 -11.31
C ALA A 114 -7.11 6.94 -12.79
N ALA A 115 -7.97 6.00 -13.20
CA ALA A 115 -8.51 5.95 -14.56
C ALA A 115 -9.39 7.16 -14.90
N ALA A 116 -10.22 7.63 -13.95
CA ALA A 116 -11.03 8.82 -14.13
C ALA A 116 -10.17 10.08 -14.26
N LEU A 117 -9.09 10.18 -13.48
CA LEU A 117 -8.11 11.27 -13.58
C LEU A 117 -7.38 11.25 -14.93
N GLU A 118 -6.92 10.09 -15.39
CA GLU A 118 -6.24 9.94 -16.69
C GLU A 118 -7.15 10.31 -17.87
N MET A 119 -8.43 9.93 -17.80
CA MET A 119 -9.40 10.16 -18.86
C MET A 119 -10.10 11.51 -18.79
N ASP A 120 -9.78 12.34 -17.79
CA ASP A 120 -10.46 13.61 -17.48
C ASP A 120 -12.00 13.45 -17.47
N THR A 121 -12.50 12.43 -16.76
CA THR A 121 -13.93 12.09 -16.71
C THR A 121 -14.41 11.85 -15.27
N ALA A 122 -15.73 11.73 -15.10
CA ALA A 122 -16.33 11.41 -13.82
C ALA A 122 -16.20 9.91 -13.49
N LEU A 123 -16.13 9.56 -12.19
CA LEU A 123 -16.11 8.17 -11.70
C LEU A 123 -17.33 7.33 -12.13
N THR A 124 -18.45 7.99 -12.44
CA THR A 124 -19.68 7.34 -12.90
C THR A 124 -19.66 6.99 -14.38
N ASP A 125 -18.62 7.40 -15.12
CA ASP A 125 -18.47 7.08 -16.53
C ASP A 125 -18.27 5.56 -16.72
N PRO A 126 -19.10 4.88 -17.53
CA PRO A 126 -18.96 3.44 -17.78
C PRO A 126 -17.57 3.02 -18.25
N ARG A 127 -16.84 3.90 -18.96
CA ARG A 127 -15.50 3.61 -19.49
C ARG A 127 -14.47 3.37 -18.39
N VAL A 128 -14.63 4.02 -17.22
CA VAL A 128 -13.77 3.82 -16.05
C VAL A 128 -13.89 2.39 -15.51
N TRP A 129 -15.12 1.87 -15.48
CA TRP A 129 -15.40 0.51 -14.99
C TRP A 129 -15.04 -0.56 -16.02
N GLU A 130 -15.08 -0.24 -17.31
CA GLU A 130 -14.56 -1.09 -18.37
C GLU A 130 -13.04 -1.21 -18.30
N ARG A 131 -12.32 -0.11 -18.09
CA ARG A 131 -10.87 -0.09 -17.81
C ARG A 131 -10.52 -0.96 -16.61
N LEU A 132 -11.26 -0.82 -15.50
CA LEU A 132 -11.07 -1.65 -14.31
C LEU A 132 -11.22 -3.14 -14.62
N ARG A 133 -12.24 -3.52 -15.41
CA ARG A 133 -12.44 -4.91 -15.82
C ARG A 133 -11.28 -5.41 -16.68
N GLY A 134 -10.83 -4.61 -17.65
CA GLY A 134 -9.67 -4.92 -18.48
C GLY A 134 -8.40 -5.12 -17.65
N PHE A 135 -8.16 -4.24 -16.68
CA PHE A 135 -7.06 -4.36 -15.72
C PHE A 135 -7.17 -5.62 -14.85
N ALA A 136 -8.34 -5.91 -14.27
CA ALA A 136 -8.53 -7.03 -13.35
C ALA A 136 -8.18 -8.41 -13.95
N PHE A 137 -8.24 -8.54 -15.29
CA PHE A 137 -7.87 -9.75 -16.02
C PHE A 137 -6.60 -9.61 -16.87
N SER A 138 -5.76 -8.59 -16.62
CA SER A 138 -4.51 -8.36 -17.34
C SER A 138 -3.26 -8.78 -16.57
N LEU A 139 -2.13 -8.89 -17.27
CA LEU A 139 -0.82 -9.08 -16.65
C LEU A 139 -0.42 -7.88 -15.76
N THR A 140 -0.94 -6.68 -16.06
CA THR A 140 -0.70 -5.47 -15.26
C THR A 140 -1.22 -5.65 -13.83
N SER A 141 -2.41 -6.21 -13.65
CA SER A 141 -2.94 -6.45 -12.28
C SER A 141 -2.15 -7.50 -11.51
N LEU A 142 -1.59 -8.51 -12.19
CA LEU A 142 -0.66 -9.46 -11.57
C LEU A 142 0.61 -8.75 -11.10
N GLY A 143 1.17 -7.87 -11.93
CA GLY A 143 2.31 -7.02 -11.55
C GLY A 143 2.01 -6.18 -10.32
N THR A 144 0.87 -5.47 -10.32
CA THR A 144 0.41 -4.69 -9.17
C THR A 144 0.21 -5.57 -7.93
N ALA A 145 -0.37 -6.76 -8.06
CA ALA A 145 -0.55 -7.68 -6.94
C ALA A 145 0.79 -8.12 -6.33
N VAL A 146 1.79 -8.40 -7.17
CA VAL A 146 3.16 -8.73 -6.71
C VAL A 146 3.79 -7.55 -5.99
N GLN A 147 3.69 -6.34 -6.55
CA GLN A 147 4.22 -5.12 -5.93
C GLN A 147 3.60 -4.86 -4.55
N LEU A 148 2.26 -4.90 -4.45
CA LEU A 148 1.54 -4.71 -3.19
C LEU A 148 1.89 -5.79 -2.16
N THR A 149 2.02 -7.05 -2.60
CA THR A 149 2.43 -8.16 -1.73
C THR A 149 3.85 -7.96 -1.21
N ALA A 150 4.78 -7.51 -2.06
CA ALA A 150 6.14 -7.22 -1.66
C ALA A 150 6.21 -6.10 -0.60
N SER A 151 5.49 -5.00 -0.81
CA SER A 151 5.38 -3.91 0.17
C SER A 151 4.77 -4.39 1.50
N LEU A 152 3.73 -5.23 1.44
CA LEU A 152 3.12 -5.82 2.61
C LEU A 152 4.11 -6.72 3.36
N VAL A 153 4.78 -7.65 2.69
CA VAL A 153 5.76 -8.56 3.29
C VAL A 153 6.89 -7.77 3.93
N ALA A 154 7.43 -6.74 3.28
CA ALA A 154 8.44 -5.87 3.84
C ALA A 154 7.96 -5.18 5.13
N SER A 155 6.71 -4.70 5.14
CA SER A 155 6.13 -4.03 6.31
C SER A 155 5.85 -4.98 7.47
N LEU A 156 5.40 -6.21 7.21
CA LEU A 156 5.18 -7.24 8.23
C LEU A 156 6.51 -7.76 8.80
N PHE A 157 7.52 -7.92 7.94
CA PHE A 157 8.86 -8.30 8.38
C PHE A 157 9.47 -7.22 9.29
N TYR A 158 9.31 -5.95 8.92
CA TYR A 158 9.67 -4.83 9.79
C TYR A 158 8.92 -4.88 11.14
N ALA A 159 7.62 -5.14 11.13
CA ALA A 159 6.81 -5.22 12.35
C ALA A 159 7.34 -6.31 13.30
N GLU A 160 7.60 -7.50 12.78
CA GLU A 160 8.12 -8.64 13.55
C GLU A 160 9.50 -8.32 14.16
N ILE A 161 10.42 -7.72 13.38
CA ILE A 161 11.74 -7.30 13.87
C ILE A 161 11.62 -6.22 14.95
N SER A 162 10.75 -5.22 14.74
CA SER A 162 10.49 -4.13 15.67
C SER A 162 9.99 -4.64 17.03
N GLU A 163 9.16 -5.68 17.03
CA GLU A 163 8.67 -6.31 18.25
C GLU A 163 9.77 -7.07 19.01
N HIS A 164 10.65 -7.78 18.30
CA HIS A 164 11.71 -8.60 18.90
C HIS A 164 12.94 -7.80 19.35
N LEU A 165 13.29 -6.72 18.65
CA LEU A 165 14.45 -5.88 18.96
C LEU A 165 14.11 -4.62 19.79
N GLY A 166 12.82 -4.39 20.04
CA GLY A 166 12.32 -3.22 20.75
C GLY A 166 12.27 -1.95 19.89
N PRO A 167 11.51 -0.92 20.32
CA PRO A 167 11.18 0.26 19.51
C PRO A 167 12.36 1.19 19.13
N HIS A 168 13.60 0.90 19.57
CA HIS A 168 14.77 1.77 19.36
C HIS A 168 15.54 1.51 18.05
N VAL A 169 15.18 0.48 17.26
CA VAL A 169 15.95 0.12 16.05
C VAL A 169 15.79 1.14 14.92
N LEU A 170 14.57 1.64 14.67
CA LEU A 170 14.36 2.66 13.63
C LEU A 170 14.92 4.03 14.00
N THR A 171 14.87 4.41 15.28
CA THR A 171 15.47 5.66 15.74
C THR A 171 16.99 5.64 15.57
N ASN A 172 17.64 4.48 15.74
CA ASN A 172 19.08 4.35 15.55
C ASN A 172 19.50 4.14 14.09
N PHE A 173 18.62 3.66 13.20
CA PHE A 173 18.93 3.57 11.76
C PHE A 173 18.79 4.93 11.04
N LEU A 174 18.01 5.85 11.61
CA LEU A 174 17.74 7.18 11.06
C LEU A 174 18.48 8.32 11.79
N THR A 175 19.32 8.01 12.78
CA THR A 175 20.20 8.96 13.49
C THR A 175 21.65 8.51 13.31
#